data_AF-A0A3N4YXZ5-F1
#
_entry.id   AF-A0A3N4YXZ5-F1
#
_cell.length_a   1.000
_cell.length_b   1.000
_cell.length_c   1.000
_cell.angle_alpha   90.00
_cell.angle_beta   90.00
_cell.angle_gamma   90.00
#
_symmetry.space_group_name_H-M   'P 1'
#
loop_
_entity.id
_entity.type
_entity.pdbx_description
1 polymer ?
#
loop_
_entity_poly.entity_id
_entity_poly.type
_entity_poly.pdbx_seq_one_letter_code
_entity_poly.pdbx_strand_id
1 'polypeptide(L)'
;MDYFHAREHLADLTKLLTLVLDDPGAFEADLVDQLDLGHTAAIAAAVDRLDLSDHAPDLARPAATEVAYFTTNHHRMQYADFRANGYYIGSGPVEAACNTIVKQRAKRAGMHWTIHGLDPVLALRTLHQSRRDDLLWPTTTSPTPQT
;
A
#
# COMPACT_ATOMS: atom_id res chain seq x y z
N MET A 1 -6.01 -3.22 -3.36
CA MET A 1 -5.56 -2.04 -2.63
C MET A 1 -4.08 -1.89 -2.91
N ASP A 2 -3.72 -0.85 -3.66
CA ASP A 2 -2.41 -0.75 -4.31
C ASP A 2 -1.83 0.67 -4.27
N TYR A 3 -1.67 1.22 -3.06
CA TYR A 3 -1.22 2.60 -2.87
C TYR A 3 0.18 2.87 -3.42
N PHE A 4 1.10 1.91 -3.28
CA PHE A 4 2.49 2.08 -3.72
C PHE A 4 2.62 2.08 -5.25
N HIS A 5 1.95 1.16 -5.97
CA HIS A 5 2.01 1.20 -7.43
C HIS A 5 1.25 2.42 -7.98
N ALA A 6 0.16 2.86 -7.35
CA ALA A 6 -0.50 4.11 -7.73
C ALA A 6 0.44 5.32 -7.61
N ARG A 7 1.31 5.33 -6.59
CA ARG A 7 2.37 6.33 -6.44
C ARG A 7 3.49 6.22 -7.47
N GLU A 8 3.84 5.01 -7.90
CA GLU A 8 4.79 4.80 -9.01
C GLU A 8 4.24 5.38 -10.33
N HIS A 9 2.96 5.13 -10.64
CA HIS A 9 2.29 5.72 -11.81
C HIS A 9 2.30 7.27 -11.78
N LEU A 10 2.14 7.90 -10.61
CA LEU A 10 2.26 9.36 -10.49
C LEU A 10 3.69 9.85 -10.73
N ALA A 11 4.68 9.13 -10.22
CA ALA A 11 6.09 9.48 -10.44
C ALA A 11 6.49 9.31 -11.91
N ASP A 12 6.04 8.25 -12.57
CA ASP A 12 6.29 8.00 -13.99
C ASP A 12 5.59 9.03 -14.88
N LEU A 13 4.34 9.39 -14.55
CA LEU A 13 3.61 10.48 -15.21
C LEU A 13 4.34 11.82 -15.07
N THR A 14 4.77 12.17 -13.86
CA THR A 14 5.52 13.42 -13.61
C THR A 14 6.83 13.43 -14.39
N LYS A 15 7.57 12.32 -14.36
CA LYS A 15 8.82 12.16 -15.10
C LYS A 15 8.62 12.32 -16.60
N LEU A 16 7.58 11.70 -17.16
CA LEU A 16 7.19 11.85 -18.57
C LEU A 16 6.96 13.33 -18.93
N LEU A 17 6.30 14.08 -18.05
CA LEU A 17 5.87 15.46 -18.27
C LEU A 17 6.90 16.51 -17.85
N THR A 18 8.07 16.11 -17.36
CA THR A 18 9.12 17.02 -16.81
C THR A 18 9.49 18.17 -17.74
N LEU A 19 9.47 17.95 -19.07
CA LEU A 19 9.84 18.97 -20.06
C LEU A 19 8.71 19.96 -20.37
N VAL A 20 7.48 19.65 -19.96
CA VAL A 20 6.27 20.48 -20.18
C VAL A 20 5.91 21.23 -18.90
N LEU A 21 6.19 20.66 -17.74
CA LEU A 21 5.86 21.23 -16.44
C LEU A 21 6.86 22.31 -16.02
N ASP A 22 6.36 23.45 -15.54
CA ASP A 22 7.19 24.51 -14.95
C ASP A 22 7.81 24.08 -13.61
N ASP A 23 7.02 23.38 -12.78
CA ASP A 23 7.46 22.81 -11.52
C ASP A 23 6.95 21.36 -11.38
N PRO A 24 7.75 20.36 -11.82
CA PRO A 24 7.38 18.96 -11.71
C PRO A 24 7.15 18.49 -10.27
N GLY A 25 7.87 19.07 -9.29
CA GLY A 25 7.77 18.67 -7.89
C GLY A 25 6.45 19.12 -7.27
N ALA A 26 6.05 20.38 -7.52
CA ALA A 26 4.76 20.89 -7.09
C ALA A 26 3.59 20.15 -7.77
N PHE A 27 3.75 19.82 -9.06
CA PHE A 27 2.76 19.04 -9.79
C PHE A 27 2.57 17.64 -9.19
N GLU A 28 3.66 16.90 -8.94
CA GLU A 28 3.57 15.58 -8.30
C GLU A 28 2.90 15.67 -6.93
N ALA A 29 3.28 16.65 -6.12
CA ALA A 29 2.71 16.84 -4.79
C ALA A 29 1.19 17.05 -4.82
N ASP A 30 0.68 17.88 -5.73
CA ASP A 30 -0.78 18.08 -5.90
C ASP A 30 -1.47 16.78 -6.32
N LEU A 31 -0.91 16.04 -7.29
CA LEU A 31 -1.49 14.77 -7.72
C LEU A 31 -1.53 13.72 -6.60
N VAL A 32 -0.51 13.71 -5.74
CA VAL A 32 -0.43 12.84 -4.57
C VAL A 32 -1.51 13.19 -3.57
N ASP A 33 -1.75 14.47 -3.31
CA ASP A 33 -2.83 14.92 -2.44
C ASP A 33 -4.20 14.51 -3.00
N GLN A 34 -4.42 14.68 -4.31
CA GLN A 34 -5.66 14.20 -4.95
C GLN A 34 -5.80 12.67 -4.85
N LEU A 35 -4.72 11.93 -5.02
CA LEU A 35 -4.72 10.47 -4.88
C LEU A 35 -5.08 10.06 -3.44
N ASP A 36 -4.47 10.69 -2.44
CA ASP A 36 -4.73 10.43 -1.02
C ASP A 36 -6.19 10.68 -0.63
N LEU A 37 -6.82 11.67 -1.26
CA LEU A 37 -8.25 11.97 -1.12
C LEU A 37 -9.15 11.04 -1.96
N GLY A 38 -8.58 10.22 -2.86
CA GLY A 38 -9.32 9.36 -3.78
C GLY A 38 -9.92 10.09 -4.99
N HIS A 39 -9.53 11.34 -5.23
CA HIS A 39 -10.01 12.19 -6.30
C HIS A 39 -9.32 11.89 -7.65
N THR A 40 -9.40 10.65 -8.14
CA THR A 40 -8.68 10.27 -9.37
C THR A 40 -9.15 11.02 -10.63
N ALA A 41 -10.38 11.54 -10.65
CA ALA A 41 -10.86 12.42 -11.72
C ALA A 41 -10.10 13.77 -11.75
N ALA A 42 -9.66 14.27 -10.60
CA ALA A 42 -8.87 15.51 -10.52
C ALA A 42 -7.47 15.31 -11.11
N ILE A 43 -6.90 14.09 -11.00
CA ILE A 43 -5.63 13.73 -11.65
C ILE A 43 -5.77 13.80 -13.17
N ALA A 44 -6.85 13.22 -13.72
CA ALA A 44 -7.12 13.30 -15.16
C ALA A 44 -7.29 14.76 -15.62
N ALA A 45 -8.09 15.54 -14.90
CA ALA A 45 -8.30 16.95 -15.22
C ALA A 45 -7.01 17.79 -15.12
N ALA A 46 -6.10 17.45 -14.22
CA ALA A 46 -4.82 18.12 -14.11
C ALA A 46 -3.93 17.91 -15.33
N VAL A 47 -3.93 16.69 -15.89
CA VAL A 47 -3.21 16.37 -17.14
C VAL A 47 -3.91 17.00 -18.35
N ASP A 48 -5.24 16.99 -18.40
CA ASP A 48 -6.00 17.61 -19.50
C ASP A 48 -5.70 19.10 -19.63
N ARG A 49 -5.52 19.83 -18.51
CA ARG A 49 -5.16 21.27 -18.50
C ARG A 49 -3.79 21.60 -19.12
N LEU A 50 -2.96 20.60 -19.37
CA LEU A 50 -1.68 20.80 -20.05
C LEU A 50 -1.82 20.89 -21.57
N ASP A 51 -3.02 20.60 -22.11
CA ASP A 51 -3.33 20.68 -23.54
C ASP A 51 -2.26 19.98 -24.41
N LEU A 52 -1.84 18.79 -23.97
CA LEU A 52 -0.69 18.06 -24.56
C LEU A 52 -0.88 17.76 -26.04
N SER A 53 -2.12 17.59 -26.51
CA SER A 53 -2.40 17.38 -27.93
C SER A 53 -1.93 18.53 -28.82
N ASP A 54 -1.93 19.76 -28.29
CA ASP A 54 -1.56 20.97 -29.03
C ASP A 54 -0.09 21.35 -28.80
N HIS A 55 0.43 21.12 -27.59
CA HIS A 55 1.77 21.59 -27.19
C HIS A 55 2.85 20.50 -27.20
N ALA A 56 2.49 19.23 -27.01
CA ALA A 56 3.42 18.10 -26.93
C ALA A 56 2.74 16.78 -27.36
N PRO A 57 2.34 16.64 -28.64
CA PRO A 57 1.49 15.54 -29.10
C PRO A 57 2.12 14.15 -28.89
N ASP A 58 3.45 14.07 -28.93
CA ASP A 58 4.20 12.83 -28.68
C ASP A 58 4.02 12.32 -27.24
N LEU A 59 3.74 13.21 -26.28
CA LEU A 59 3.53 12.88 -24.86
C LEU A 59 2.06 12.60 -24.52
N ALA A 60 1.11 13.02 -25.37
CA ALA A 60 -0.32 12.88 -25.09
C ALA A 60 -0.75 11.42 -24.89
N ARG A 61 -0.32 10.51 -25.76
CA ARG A 61 -0.67 9.08 -25.66
C ARG A 61 -0.02 8.37 -24.45
N PRO A 62 1.29 8.54 -24.18
CA PRO A 62 1.89 8.03 -22.95
C PRO A 62 1.23 8.59 -21.67
N ALA A 63 0.97 9.90 -21.61
CA ALA A 63 0.31 10.51 -20.45
C ALA A 63 -1.11 9.96 -20.24
N ALA A 64 -1.88 9.82 -21.32
CA ALA A 64 -3.21 9.20 -21.26
C ALA A 64 -3.17 7.75 -20.78
N THR A 65 -2.09 7.01 -21.05
CA THR A 65 -1.92 5.64 -20.56
C THR A 65 -1.75 5.60 -19.04
N GLU A 66 -0.91 6.48 -18.49
CA GLU A 66 -0.74 6.61 -17.04
C GLU A 66 -2.04 7.10 -16.37
N VAL A 67 -2.72 8.08 -16.95
CA VAL A 67 -4.02 8.58 -16.43
C VAL A 67 -5.10 7.49 -16.44
N ALA A 68 -5.13 6.65 -17.49
CA ALA A 68 -6.11 5.57 -17.61
C ALA A 68 -6.01 4.53 -16.47
N TYR A 69 -4.83 4.37 -15.85
CA TYR A 69 -4.67 3.53 -14.67
C TYR A 69 -5.56 4.02 -13.52
N PHE A 70 -5.58 5.33 -13.26
CA PHE A 70 -6.33 5.92 -12.14
C PHE A 70 -7.84 5.96 -12.38
N THR A 71 -8.28 6.15 -13.62
CA THR A 71 -9.71 6.13 -13.96
C THR A 71 -10.26 4.70 -13.90
N THR A 72 -9.54 3.73 -14.45
CA THR A 72 -9.93 2.31 -14.45
C THR A 72 -9.95 1.72 -13.03
N ASN A 73 -8.99 2.13 -12.18
CA ASN A 73 -8.84 1.61 -10.83
C ASN A 73 -9.44 2.51 -9.74
N HIS A 74 -10.24 3.54 -10.09
CA HIS A 74 -10.81 4.51 -9.14
C HIS A 74 -11.47 3.84 -7.91
N HIS A 75 -12.26 2.78 -8.13
CA HIS A 75 -12.94 2.04 -7.07
C HIS A 75 -11.98 1.42 -6.03
N ARG A 76 -10.69 1.24 -6.36
CA ARG A 76 -9.63 0.70 -5.49
C ARG A 76 -8.78 1.78 -4.83
N MET A 77 -9.04 3.04 -5.14
CA MET A 77 -8.21 4.19 -4.73
C MET A 77 -8.96 5.14 -3.78
N GLN A 78 -10.00 4.65 -3.09
CA GLN A 78 -10.74 5.40 -2.06
C GLN A 78 -9.92 5.48 -0.75
N TYR A 79 -8.68 5.97 -0.83
CA TYR A 79 -7.70 5.88 0.26
C TYR A 79 -8.14 6.65 1.51
N ALA A 80 -8.77 7.81 1.35
CA ALA A 80 -9.35 8.56 2.45
C ALA A 80 -10.37 7.73 3.24
N ASP A 81 -11.33 7.11 2.54
CA ASP A 81 -12.33 6.24 3.17
C ASP A 81 -11.69 5.02 3.82
N PHE A 82 -10.70 4.40 3.15
CA PHE A 82 -10.02 3.25 3.71
C PHE A 82 -9.27 3.59 5.00
N ARG A 83 -8.57 4.73 5.03
CA ARG A 83 -7.90 5.24 6.24
C ARG A 83 -8.91 5.57 7.34
N ALA A 84 -10.02 6.22 7.01
CA ALA A 84 -11.08 6.57 7.96
C ALA A 84 -11.71 5.33 8.62
N ASN A 85 -11.82 4.22 7.88
CA ASN A 85 -12.29 2.94 8.39
C ASN A 85 -11.19 2.09 9.06
N GLY A 86 -9.97 2.63 9.22
CA GLY A 86 -8.85 1.94 9.87
C GLY A 86 -8.21 0.83 9.03
N TYR A 87 -8.48 0.77 7.72
CA TYR A 87 -7.83 -0.19 6.84
C TYR A 87 -6.40 0.22 6.51
N TYR A 88 -5.51 -0.77 6.46
CA TYR A 88 -4.18 -0.58 5.90
C TYR A 88 -4.26 -0.45 4.38
N ILE A 89 -3.74 0.66 3.85
CA ILE A 89 -3.85 0.96 2.41
C ILE A 89 -2.64 0.51 1.57
N GLY A 90 -1.54 0.13 2.23
CA GLY A 90 -0.32 -0.38 1.60
C GLY A 90 -0.05 -1.84 1.95
N SER A 91 0.72 -2.53 1.12
CA SER A 91 1.16 -3.91 1.36
C SER A 91 2.23 -4.02 2.45
N GLY A 92 2.91 -2.93 2.80
CA GLY A 92 4.05 -2.91 3.75
C GLY A 92 3.81 -3.64 5.08
N PRO A 93 2.74 -3.35 5.84
CA PRO A 93 2.43 -4.07 7.08
C PRO A 93 2.22 -5.58 6.87
N VAL A 94 1.56 -5.96 5.76
CA VAL A 94 1.32 -7.36 5.40
C VAL A 94 2.62 -8.06 4.99
N GLU A 95 3.44 -7.41 4.18
CA GLU A 95 4.75 -7.92 3.76
C GLU A 95 5.71 -8.06 4.94
N ALA A 96 5.72 -7.10 5.86
CA ALA A 96 6.48 -7.15 7.09
C ALA A 96 6.04 -8.34 7.95
N ALA A 97 4.73 -8.55 8.12
CA ALA A 97 4.20 -9.71 8.82
C ALA A 97 4.60 -11.04 8.14
N CYS A 98 4.45 -11.15 6.81
CA CYS A 98 4.90 -12.32 6.04
C CYS A 98 6.41 -12.57 6.21
N ASN A 99 7.21 -11.50 6.28
CA ASN A 99 8.64 -11.62 6.48
C ASN A 99 9.00 -12.11 7.90
N THR A 100 8.46 -11.47 8.93
CA THR A 100 8.80 -11.73 10.33
C THR A 100 8.15 -13.02 10.85
N ILE A 101 6.89 -13.28 10.54
CA ILE A 101 6.17 -14.47 11.01
C ILE A 101 6.63 -15.70 10.21
N VAL A 102 6.63 -15.62 8.88
CA VAL A 102 6.86 -16.78 7.99
C VAL A 102 8.31 -16.88 7.53
N LYS A 103 8.80 -15.94 6.70
CA LYS A 103 10.08 -16.10 5.98
C LYS A 103 11.26 -16.32 6.93
N GLN A 104 11.36 -15.54 8.00
CA GLN A 104 12.44 -15.66 8.98
C GLN A 104 12.54 -17.05 9.62
N ARG A 105 11.43 -17.79 9.73
CA ARG A 105 11.39 -19.11 10.37
C ARG A 105 11.34 -20.28 9.38
N ALA A 106 10.71 -20.09 8.23
CA ALA A 106 10.45 -21.18 7.29
C ALA A 106 11.44 -21.21 6.11
N LYS A 107 12.19 -20.13 5.85
CA LYS A 107 12.94 -19.95 4.59
C LYS A 107 14.47 -19.78 4.76
N ARG A 108 15.05 -20.28 5.86
CA ARG A 108 16.53 -20.29 6.04
C ARG A 108 17.14 -21.57 5.49
N ALA A 109 18.46 -21.54 5.26
CA ALA A 109 19.21 -22.68 4.74
C ALA A 109 19.00 -23.95 5.57
N GLY A 110 18.81 -25.08 4.89
CA GLY A 110 18.62 -26.41 5.51
C GLY A 110 17.24 -26.67 6.12
N MET A 111 16.34 -25.69 6.12
CA MET A 111 15.01 -25.86 6.71
C MET A 111 14.07 -26.60 5.77
N HIS A 112 13.54 -27.72 6.24
CA HIS A 112 12.48 -28.47 5.60
C HIS A 112 11.32 -28.59 6.57
N TRP A 113 10.12 -28.28 6.09
CA TRP A 113 8.91 -28.26 6.89
C TRP A 113 7.82 -29.05 6.19
N THR A 114 7.06 -29.82 6.96
CA THR A 114 5.73 -30.25 6.53
C THR A 114 4.71 -29.17 6.91
N ILE A 115 3.59 -29.09 6.22
CA ILE A 115 2.51 -28.15 6.56
C ILE A 115 2.08 -28.37 8.02
N HIS A 116 1.84 -29.63 8.43
CA HIS A 116 1.48 -29.99 9.80
C HIS A 116 2.52 -29.54 10.85
N GLY A 117 3.82 -29.57 10.52
CA GLY A 117 4.86 -29.15 11.45
C GLY A 117 5.05 -27.63 11.53
N LEU A 118 4.77 -26.91 10.44
CA LEU A 118 4.96 -25.46 10.38
C LEU A 118 3.76 -24.68 10.92
N ASP A 119 2.54 -25.17 10.69
CA ASP A 119 1.30 -24.50 11.04
C ASP A 119 1.23 -24.06 12.53
N PRO A 120 1.47 -24.92 13.53
CA PRO A 120 1.47 -24.50 14.94
C PRO A 120 2.59 -23.49 15.25
N VAL A 121 3.74 -23.58 14.58
CA VAL A 121 4.85 -22.62 14.77
C VAL A 121 4.45 -21.23 14.26
N LEU A 122 3.77 -21.16 13.11
CA LEU A 122 3.27 -19.89 12.57
C LEU A 122 2.17 -19.30 13.46
N ALA A 123 1.28 -20.13 14.01
CA ALA A 123 0.24 -19.69 14.95
C ALA A 123 0.86 -19.03 16.20
N LEU A 124 1.83 -19.70 16.84
CA LEU A 124 2.54 -19.16 18.00
C LEU A 124 3.25 -17.82 17.67
N ARG A 125 3.95 -17.76 16.53
CA ARG A 125 4.64 -16.53 16.10
C ARG A 125 3.68 -15.38 15.82
N THR A 126 2.52 -15.69 15.25
CA THR A 126 1.47 -14.69 14.96
C THR A 126 0.93 -14.09 16.25
N LEU A 127 0.61 -14.92 17.24
CA LEU A 127 0.13 -14.48 18.54
C LEU A 127 1.18 -13.62 19.26
N HIS A 128 2.43 -14.07 19.30
CA HIS A 128 3.53 -13.34 19.91
C HIS A 128 3.78 -11.98 19.23
N GLN A 129 3.85 -11.93 17.89
CA GLN A 129 4.09 -10.68 17.16
C GLN A 129 2.91 -9.70 17.28
N SER A 130 1.70 -10.23 17.48
CA SER A 130 0.50 -9.42 17.71
C SER A 130 0.33 -8.99 19.17
N ARG A 131 1.29 -9.32 20.06
CA ARG A 131 1.23 -9.09 21.51
C ARG A 131 -0.03 -9.68 22.17
N ARG A 132 -0.52 -10.80 21.63
CA ARG A 132 -1.66 -11.56 22.18
C ARG A 132 -1.17 -12.71 23.04
N ASP A 133 -0.25 -12.35 23.90
CA ASP A 133 0.46 -13.25 24.77
C ASP A 133 -0.51 -13.85 25.79
N ASP A 134 -1.49 -13.08 26.23
CA ASP A 134 -2.62 -13.51 27.06
C ASP A 134 -3.39 -14.73 26.50
N LEU A 135 -3.49 -14.89 25.18
CA LEU A 135 -4.14 -16.05 24.56
C LEU A 135 -3.25 -17.30 24.59
N LEU A 136 -1.93 -17.14 24.66
CA LEU A 136 -0.95 -18.23 24.78
C LEU A 136 -0.77 -18.64 26.24
N TRP A 137 -0.75 -17.66 27.14
CA TRP A 137 -0.56 -17.83 28.58
C TRP A 137 -1.69 -17.10 29.32
N PRO A 138 -2.90 -17.70 29.40
CA PRO A 138 -3.99 -17.12 30.16
C PRO A 138 -3.51 -16.91 31.60
N THR A 139 -3.51 -15.66 32.07
CA THR A 139 -3.08 -15.36 33.44
C THR A 139 -4.08 -16.02 34.39
N THR A 140 -3.69 -17.14 35.01
CA THR A 140 -4.45 -17.73 36.10
C THR A 140 -4.34 -16.81 37.30
N THR A 141 -5.30 -15.89 37.42
CA THR A 141 -5.49 -15.14 38.66
C THR A 141 -5.91 -16.15 39.72
N SER A 142 -4.94 -16.66 40.48
CA SER A 142 -5.24 -17.50 41.63
C SER A 142 -5.90 -16.61 42.69
N PRO A 143 -7.07 -16.97 43.22
CA PRO A 143 -7.72 -16.16 44.25
C PRO A 143 -6.81 -16.11 45.48
N THR A 144 -6.52 -14.89 45.95
CA THR A 144 -5.75 -14.65 47.16
C THR A 144 -6.47 -15.31 48.35
N PRO A 145 -5.80 -16.19 49.13
CA PRO A 145 -6.45 -16.76 50.31
C PRO A 145 -6.71 -15.64 51.31
N GLN A 146 -7.97 -15.46 51.69
CA GLN A 146 -8.36 -14.54 52.76
C GLN A 146 -7.99 -15.20 54.09
N THR A 147 -7.11 -14.54 54.85
CA THR A 147 -6.81 -14.85 56.27
C THR A 147 -7.80 -14.16 57.19
#